data_AF-A0A225UJY6-F1
#
_entry.id   AF-A0A225UJY6-F1
#
_cell.length_a   1.000
_cell.length_b   1.000
_cell.length_c   1.000
_cell.angle_alpha   90.00
_cell.angle_beta   90.00
_cell.angle_gamma   90.00
#
_symmetry.space_group_name_H-M   'P 1'
#
loop_
_entity.id
_entity.type
_entity.pdbx_description
1 polymer ?
#
loop_
_entity_poly.entity_id
_entity_poly.type
_entity_poly.pdbx_seq_one_letter_code
_entity_poly.pdbx_strand_id
1 'polypeptide(L)'
;MGKKQRGVNTKVEAAKVKKAAVKAAKAEVKAAAEAAAESADWVKGSDIRTALRYQKEDRKRAEHDVKKAEKLKLLKLEEHELEEDLRAIRKQKKMVKEVAKPWEEALKPVVKRNNRGSKKTSISKVINATVCKTEVASLREAEAARIARNPRRKAIKFENNFQTNRNREQEEPLVAHSLDAALDLLGVGGDKELERHPERRMKAAYKAFENTEHTMLLQVKEDYPGLKLSQYKLKLREMVRWH
;
A
#
# COMPACT_ATOMS: atom_id res chain seq x y z
N MET A 1 37.88 -12.07 58.03
CA MET A 1 38.29 -11.69 56.66
C MET A 1 37.15 -11.97 55.68
N GLY A 2 36.27 -10.98 55.45
CA GLY A 2 35.11 -11.15 54.57
C GLY A 2 35.53 -11.27 53.11
N LYS A 3 35.16 -12.39 52.46
CA LYS A 3 35.37 -12.60 51.02
C LYS A 3 34.58 -11.53 50.26
N LYS A 4 35.28 -10.61 49.60
CA LYS A 4 34.65 -9.65 48.68
C LYS A 4 33.95 -10.44 47.58
N GLN A 5 32.61 -10.48 47.60
CA GLN A 5 31.83 -11.00 46.49
C GLN A 5 32.09 -10.11 45.28
N ARG A 6 33.05 -10.51 44.44
CA ARG A 6 33.20 -9.93 43.11
C ARG A 6 31.97 -10.36 42.33
N GLY A 7 31.01 -9.45 42.18
CA GLY A 7 29.85 -9.64 41.32
C GLY A 7 30.26 -10.16 39.95
N VAL A 8 29.40 -10.97 39.35
CA VAL A 8 29.71 -11.67 38.10
C VAL A 8 30.12 -10.66 37.03
N ASN A 9 31.21 -10.94 36.32
CA ASN A 9 31.73 -10.03 35.30
C ASN A 9 30.72 -9.93 34.15
N THR A 10 30.06 -8.78 34.00
CA THR A 10 29.00 -8.51 33.03
C THR A 10 29.41 -8.84 31.58
N LYS A 11 30.71 -8.71 31.25
CA LYS A 11 31.24 -9.10 29.94
C LYS A 11 31.20 -10.62 29.71
N VAL A 12 31.46 -11.39 30.76
CA VAL A 12 31.42 -12.87 30.72
C VAL A 12 29.98 -13.36 30.65
N GLU A 13 29.06 -12.71 31.36
CA GLU A 13 27.62 -13.01 31.25
C GLU A 13 27.08 -12.68 29.86
N ALA A 14 27.40 -11.50 29.32
CA ALA A 14 27.03 -11.14 27.95
C ALA A 14 27.59 -12.14 26.92
N ALA A 15 28.82 -12.64 27.11
CA ALA A 15 29.39 -13.67 26.25
C ALA A 15 28.66 -15.02 26.39
N LYS A 16 28.28 -15.42 27.60
CA LYS A 16 27.48 -16.64 27.84
C LYS A 16 26.09 -16.54 27.21
N VAL A 17 25.43 -15.38 27.33
CA VAL A 17 24.12 -15.10 26.70
C VAL A 17 24.24 -15.22 25.18
N LYS A 18 25.27 -14.61 24.57
CA LYS A 18 25.50 -14.74 23.12
C LYS A 18 25.74 -16.18 22.69
N LYS A 19 26.56 -16.93 23.44
CA LYS A 19 26.79 -18.36 23.17
C LYS A 19 25.51 -19.19 23.33
N ALA A 20 24.68 -18.88 24.32
CA ALA A 20 23.39 -19.53 24.53
C ALA A 20 22.42 -19.24 23.38
N ALA A 21 22.35 -17.99 22.91
CA ALA A 21 21.53 -17.61 21.75
C ALA A 21 21.97 -18.33 20.47
N VAL A 22 23.27 -18.41 20.19
CA VAL A 22 23.78 -19.17 19.03
C VAL A 22 23.50 -20.67 19.17
N LYS A 23 23.61 -21.22 20.37
CA LYS A 23 23.26 -22.63 20.64
C LYS A 23 21.76 -22.88 20.45
N ALA A 24 20.91 -21.96 20.91
CA ALA A 24 19.47 -22.03 20.73
C ALA A 24 19.09 -21.98 19.24
N ALA A 25 19.63 -21.03 18.48
CA ALA A 25 19.39 -20.94 17.03
C ALA A 25 19.86 -22.22 16.30
N LYS A 26 21.01 -22.78 16.67
CA LYS A 26 21.48 -24.06 16.11
C LYS A 26 20.57 -25.23 16.49
N ALA A 27 20.04 -25.23 17.71
CA ALA A 27 19.09 -26.23 18.17
C ALA A 27 17.74 -26.10 17.44
N GLU A 28 17.25 -24.88 17.19
CA GLU A 28 16.03 -24.62 16.42
C GLU A 28 16.17 -25.09 14.97
N VAL A 29 17.29 -24.79 14.31
CA VAL A 29 17.54 -25.29 12.94
C VAL A 29 17.60 -26.81 12.93
N LYS A 30 18.24 -27.42 13.93
CA LYS A 30 18.32 -28.88 14.04
C LYS A 30 16.94 -29.50 14.30
N ALA A 31 16.15 -28.93 15.21
CA ALA A 31 14.80 -29.37 15.51
C ALA A 31 13.87 -29.21 14.30
N ALA A 32 13.99 -28.11 13.55
CA ALA A 32 13.26 -27.92 12.30
C ALA A 32 13.65 -28.94 11.23
N ALA A 33 14.94 -29.30 11.14
CA ALA A 33 15.41 -30.35 10.23
C ALA A 33 14.92 -31.75 10.64
N GLU A 34 14.90 -32.06 11.94
CA GLU A 34 14.34 -33.30 12.48
C GLU A 34 12.83 -33.38 12.24
N ALA A 35 12.08 -32.30 12.52
CA ALA A 35 10.65 -32.24 12.22
C ALA A 35 10.35 -32.34 10.71
N ALA A 36 11.19 -31.74 9.86
CA ALA A 36 11.08 -31.90 8.42
C ALA A 36 11.35 -33.36 7.97
N ALA A 37 12.34 -34.03 8.57
CA ALA A 37 12.62 -35.43 8.30
C ALA A 37 11.47 -36.34 8.76
N GLU A 38 10.94 -36.12 9.96
CA GLU A 38 9.76 -36.83 10.47
C GLU A 38 8.55 -36.62 9.55
N SER A 39 8.24 -35.37 9.17
CA SER A 39 7.12 -35.11 8.25
C SER A 39 7.31 -35.78 6.88
N ALA A 40 8.55 -35.87 6.39
CA ALA A 40 8.85 -36.60 5.16
C ALA A 40 8.65 -38.12 5.31
N ASP A 41 8.96 -38.68 6.48
CA ASP A 41 8.70 -40.09 6.80
C ASP A 41 7.19 -40.37 6.89
N TRP A 42 6.41 -39.48 7.49
CA TRP A 42 4.95 -39.59 7.52
C TRP A 42 4.29 -39.47 6.14
N VAL A 43 4.96 -38.85 5.16
CA VAL A 43 4.47 -38.76 3.77
C VAL A 43 4.70 -40.07 3.00
N LYS A 44 5.67 -40.90 3.39
CA LYS A 44 5.96 -42.19 2.73
C LYS A 44 4.80 -43.17 2.99
N GLY A 45 3.96 -43.36 1.98
CA GLY A 45 2.75 -44.19 2.06
C GLY A 45 1.44 -43.40 2.06
N SER A 46 1.51 -42.06 2.07
CA SER A 46 0.33 -41.21 1.85
C SER A 46 -0.11 -41.22 0.38
N ASP A 47 -1.41 -41.04 0.13
CA ASP A 47 -1.97 -40.95 -1.22
C ASP A 47 -1.66 -39.59 -1.88
N ILE A 48 -0.40 -39.37 -2.26
CA ILE A 48 0.08 -38.11 -2.84
C ILE A 48 -0.72 -37.73 -4.11
N ARG A 49 -1.17 -38.72 -4.89
CA ARG A 49 -1.91 -38.49 -6.14
C ARG A 49 -3.31 -37.91 -5.89
N THR A 50 -4.03 -38.38 -4.87
CA THR A 50 -5.37 -37.86 -4.55
C THR A 50 -5.24 -36.50 -3.87
N ALA A 51 -4.30 -36.35 -2.93
CA ALA A 51 -3.97 -35.07 -2.30
C ALA A 51 -3.62 -33.98 -3.34
N LEU A 52 -2.79 -34.30 -4.34
CA LEU A 52 -2.43 -33.37 -5.39
C LEU A 52 -3.61 -33.00 -6.30
N ARG A 53 -4.56 -33.91 -6.52
CA ARG A 53 -5.80 -33.60 -7.27
C ARG A 53 -6.66 -32.62 -6.50
N TYR A 54 -6.89 -32.87 -5.21
CA TYR A 54 -7.63 -31.96 -4.34
C TYR A 54 -6.98 -30.58 -4.27
N GLN A 55 -5.66 -30.50 -4.01
CA GLN A 55 -4.95 -29.21 -4.00
C GLN A 55 -5.07 -28.44 -5.33
N LYS A 56 -5.00 -29.14 -6.46
CA LYS A 56 -5.19 -28.51 -7.78
C LYS A 56 -6.63 -28.04 -7.99
N GLU A 57 -7.62 -28.78 -7.52
CA GLU A 57 -9.03 -28.39 -7.58
C GLU A 57 -9.33 -27.20 -6.69
N ASP A 58 -8.82 -27.20 -5.46
CA ASP A 58 -8.96 -26.10 -4.51
C ASP A 58 -8.28 -24.84 -5.04
N ARG A 59 -7.09 -24.96 -5.64
CA ARG A 59 -6.42 -23.82 -6.28
C ARG A 59 -7.25 -23.26 -7.44
N LYS A 60 -7.84 -24.12 -8.28
CA LYS A 60 -8.73 -23.68 -9.36
C LYS A 60 -10.00 -23.00 -8.85
N ARG A 61 -10.59 -23.51 -7.76
CA ARG A 61 -11.75 -22.90 -7.10
C ARG A 61 -11.38 -21.53 -6.53
N ALA A 62 -10.28 -21.43 -5.80
CA ALA A 62 -9.77 -20.18 -5.25
C ALA A 62 -9.48 -19.14 -6.35
N GLU A 63 -8.80 -19.54 -7.44
CA GLU A 63 -8.55 -18.65 -8.59
C GLU A 63 -9.86 -18.14 -9.22
N HIS A 64 -10.88 -19.00 -9.33
CA HIS A 64 -12.18 -18.63 -9.86
C HIS A 64 -12.96 -17.71 -8.92
N ASP A 65 -12.89 -17.95 -7.61
CA ASP A 65 -13.53 -17.12 -6.60
C ASP A 65 -12.87 -15.75 -6.50
N VAL A 66 -11.54 -15.68 -6.67
CA VAL A 66 -10.80 -14.41 -6.83
C VAL A 66 -11.26 -13.67 -8.08
N LYS A 67 -11.31 -14.34 -9.25
CA LYS A 67 -11.80 -13.72 -10.50
C LYS A 67 -13.25 -13.23 -10.39
N LYS A 68 -14.10 -13.99 -9.71
CA LYS A 68 -15.48 -13.58 -9.42
C LYS A 68 -15.52 -12.38 -8.50
N ALA A 69 -14.71 -12.36 -7.43
CA ALA A 69 -14.65 -11.25 -6.50
C ALA A 69 -14.14 -9.97 -7.19
N GLU A 70 -13.12 -10.06 -8.04
CA GLU A 70 -12.62 -8.95 -8.86
C GLU A 70 -13.70 -8.44 -9.83
N LYS A 71 -14.37 -9.35 -10.55
CA LYS A 71 -15.48 -8.98 -11.44
C LYS A 71 -16.62 -8.30 -10.68
N LEU A 72 -16.98 -8.80 -9.51
CA LEU A 72 -18.01 -8.19 -8.66
C LEU A 72 -17.57 -6.81 -8.15
N LYS A 73 -16.28 -6.60 -7.85
CA LYS A 73 -15.75 -5.28 -7.49
C LYS A 73 -15.87 -4.30 -8.66
N LEU A 74 -15.53 -4.72 -9.89
CA LEU A 74 -15.69 -3.89 -11.09
C LEU A 74 -17.15 -3.52 -11.35
N LEU A 75 -18.06 -4.50 -11.28
CA LEU A 75 -19.50 -4.23 -11.45
C LEU A 75 -20.03 -3.24 -10.41
N LYS A 76 -19.59 -3.33 -9.15
CA LYS A 76 -19.98 -2.36 -8.12
C LYS A 76 -19.46 -0.95 -8.42
N LEU A 77 -18.27 -0.82 -9.00
CA LEU A 77 -17.74 0.48 -9.44
C LEU A 77 -18.56 1.03 -10.60
N GLU A 78 -18.88 0.20 -11.60
CA GLU A 78 -19.74 0.58 -12.72
C GLU A 78 -21.16 0.98 -12.26
N GLU A 79 -21.76 0.24 -11.33
CA GLU A 79 -23.06 0.59 -10.74
C GLU A 79 -23.02 1.92 -9.97
N HIS A 80 -21.92 2.18 -9.25
CA HIS A 80 -21.73 3.44 -8.55
C HIS A 80 -21.60 4.62 -9.53
N GLU A 81 -20.78 4.48 -10.57
CA GLU A 81 -20.64 5.49 -11.64
C GLU A 81 -21.99 5.78 -12.32
N LEU A 82 -22.75 4.72 -12.64
CA LEU A 82 -24.10 4.88 -13.21
C LEU A 82 -25.07 5.56 -12.24
N GLU A 83 -24.98 5.27 -10.94
CA GLU A 83 -25.83 5.94 -9.94
C GLU A 83 -25.45 7.42 -9.77
N GLU A 84 -24.17 7.75 -9.85
CA GLU A 84 -23.68 9.14 -9.90
C GLU A 84 -24.21 9.86 -11.15
N ASP A 85 -24.15 9.24 -12.32
CA ASP A 85 -24.71 9.76 -13.57
C ASP A 85 -26.23 9.95 -13.49
N LEU A 86 -26.97 8.99 -12.92
CA LEU A 86 -28.41 9.12 -12.70
C LEU A 86 -28.73 10.26 -11.73
N ARG A 87 -27.94 10.43 -10.67
CA ARG A 87 -28.06 11.56 -9.74
C ARG A 87 -27.74 12.88 -10.44
N ALA A 88 -26.74 12.93 -11.31
CA ALA A 88 -26.40 14.10 -12.12
C ALA A 88 -27.54 14.45 -13.09
N ILE A 89 -28.07 13.49 -13.84
CA ILE A 89 -29.23 13.66 -14.73
C ILE A 89 -30.45 14.13 -13.94
N ARG A 90 -30.69 13.60 -12.72
CA ARG A 90 -31.81 14.03 -11.87
C ARG A 90 -31.64 15.47 -11.39
N LYS A 91 -30.41 15.88 -11.02
CA LYS A 91 -30.09 17.27 -10.69
C LYS A 91 -30.27 18.18 -11.90
N GLN A 92 -29.84 17.75 -13.08
CA GLN A 92 -30.03 18.47 -14.34
C GLN A 92 -31.51 18.61 -14.71
N LYS A 93 -32.32 17.57 -14.51
CA LYS A 93 -33.77 17.66 -14.70
C LYS A 93 -34.43 18.59 -13.69
N LYS A 94 -33.96 18.61 -12.43
CA LYS A 94 -34.45 19.54 -11.42
C LYS A 94 -34.12 20.98 -11.78
N MET A 95 -32.87 21.30 -12.13
CA MET A 95 -32.51 22.66 -12.58
C MET A 95 -33.28 23.08 -13.84
N VAL A 96 -33.48 22.18 -14.81
CA VAL A 96 -34.29 22.46 -16.02
C VAL A 96 -35.78 22.64 -15.70
N LYS A 97 -36.27 22.08 -14.57
CA LYS A 97 -37.64 22.26 -14.10
C LYS A 97 -37.82 23.54 -13.27
N GLU A 98 -36.79 23.94 -12.51
CA GLU A 98 -36.76 25.21 -11.75
C GLU A 98 -36.53 26.43 -12.65
N VAL A 99 -35.84 26.25 -13.79
CA VAL A 99 -35.90 27.20 -14.91
C VAL A 99 -37.28 27.06 -15.55
N ALA A 100 -38.26 27.77 -14.98
CA ALA A 100 -39.63 27.80 -15.47
C ALA A 100 -39.63 28.03 -16.99
N LYS A 101 -40.03 27.01 -17.75
CA LYS A 101 -40.20 27.07 -19.21
C LYS A 101 -41.49 27.84 -19.50
N PRO A 102 -41.44 29.15 -19.80
CA PRO A 102 -42.63 30.00 -19.79
C PRO A 102 -43.57 29.71 -20.98
N TRP A 103 -43.11 28.94 -21.96
CA TRP A 103 -43.81 28.63 -23.20
C TRP A 103 -44.59 27.30 -23.17
N GLU A 104 -44.30 26.38 -22.23
CA GLU A 104 -45.07 25.12 -22.08
C GLU A 104 -46.43 25.34 -21.37
N GLU A 105 -46.60 26.46 -20.64
CA GLU A 105 -47.88 26.85 -20.03
C GLU A 105 -48.90 27.34 -21.08
N ALA A 106 -48.42 27.93 -22.18
CA ALA A 106 -49.23 28.47 -23.27
C ALA A 106 -49.70 27.40 -24.29
N LEU A 107 -49.17 26.18 -24.20
CA LEU A 107 -49.33 25.11 -25.19
C LEU A 107 -49.95 23.84 -24.59
N LYS A 108 -50.86 23.95 -23.60
CA LYS A 108 -51.67 22.82 -23.13
C LYS A 108 -52.95 22.66 -23.98
N PRO A 109 -52.98 21.79 -25.02
CA PRO A 109 -54.22 21.47 -25.73
C PRO A 109 -55.09 20.50 -24.91
N VAL A 110 -56.37 20.83 -24.79
CA VAL A 110 -57.43 19.94 -24.27
C VAL A 110 -57.82 18.95 -25.38
N VAL A 111 -57.16 17.80 -25.53
CA VAL A 111 -57.72 16.64 -26.26
C VAL A 111 -57.20 15.30 -25.73
N LYS A 112 -58.14 14.37 -25.55
CA LYS A 112 -58.06 12.95 -25.19
C LYS A 112 -56.95 12.14 -25.89
N ARG A 113 -56.27 11.32 -25.08
CA ARG A 113 -55.45 10.17 -25.48
C ARG A 113 -56.27 9.17 -26.30
N ASN A 114 -55.81 8.85 -27.50
CA ASN A 114 -56.11 7.56 -28.14
C ASN A 114 -54.81 6.80 -28.40
N ASN A 115 -54.68 5.69 -27.68
CA ASN A 115 -53.70 4.63 -27.91
C ASN A 115 -53.82 4.12 -29.36
N ARG A 116 -52.77 4.29 -30.15
CA ARG A 116 -52.50 3.40 -31.29
C ARG A 116 -51.02 3.07 -31.25
N GLY A 117 -50.76 1.80 -30.92
CA GLY A 117 -49.43 1.24 -30.75
C GLY A 117 -48.57 1.50 -31.98
N SER A 118 -47.41 2.10 -31.73
CA SER A 118 -46.28 2.03 -32.64
C SER A 118 -45.08 1.50 -31.86
N LYS A 119 -44.15 0.91 -32.62
CA LYS A 119 -42.95 0.14 -32.25
C LYS A 119 -43.23 -1.38 -32.23
N LYS A 120 -42.43 -2.20 -32.93
CA LYS A 120 -40.97 -2.11 -33.06
C LYS A 120 -40.50 -2.70 -34.40
N THR A 121 -39.75 -1.93 -35.18
CA THR A 121 -38.77 -2.47 -36.13
C THR A 121 -37.54 -2.89 -35.32
N SER A 122 -37.29 -4.20 -35.26
CA SER A 122 -36.13 -4.79 -34.61
C SER A 122 -34.86 -4.57 -35.45
N ILE A 123 -34.16 -3.48 -35.19
CA ILE A 123 -32.78 -3.27 -35.66
C ILE A 123 -31.87 -3.56 -34.48
N SER A 124 -31.49 -4.82 -34.30
CA SER A 124 -30.41 -5.20 -33.38
C SER A 124 -29.94 -6.63 -33.67
N LYS A 125 -29.34 -6.83 -34.84
CA LYS A 125 -28.52 -8.02 -35.07
C LYS A 125 -27.38 -7.77 -36.05
N VAL A 126 -26.42 -6.94 -35.67
CA VAL A 126 -25.04 -7.04 -36.20
C VAL A 126 -24.06 -6.50 -35.14
N ILE A 127 -23.89 -7.22 -34.03
CA ILE A 127 -22.72 -7.03 -33.18
C ILE A 127 -22.35 -8.42 -32.67
N ASN A 128 -21.06 -8.76 -32.78
CA ASN A 128 -20.41 -10.03 -32.41
C ASN A 128 -20.13 -10.97 -33.59
N ALA A 129 -19.36 -10.47 -34.57
CA ALA A 129 -18.44 -11.33 -35.30
C ALA A 129 -17.09 -11.29 -34.58
N THR A 130 -16.73 -12.38 -33.91
CA THR A 130 -15.36 -12.68 -33.51
C THR A 130 -14.50 -12.74 -34.78
N VAL A 131 -13.80 -11.65 -35.07
CA VAL A 131 -12.92 -11.55 -36.25
C VAL A 131 -11.82 -12.60 -36.11
N CYS A 132 -11.74 -13.51 -37.08
CA CYS A 132 -10.72 -14.55 -37.10
C CYS A 132 -9.36 -13.90 -37.42
N LYS A 133 -8.27 -14.39 -36.83
CA LYS A 133 -6.91 -13.81 -37.01
C LYS A 133 -6.49 -13.70 -38.49
N THR A 134 -7.06 -14.54 -39.34
CA THR A 134 -6.85 -14.55 -40.79
C THR A 134 -7.51 -13.38 -41.50
N GLU A 135 -8.69 -12.94 -41.05
CA GLU A 135 -9.38 -11.76 -41.57
C GLU A 135 -8.70 -10.46 -41.13
N VAL A 136 -8.15 -10.41 -39.91
CA VAL A 136 -7.35 -9.27 -39.46
C VAL A 136 -6.08 -9.12 -40.30
N ALA A 137 -5.45 -10.25 -40.68
CA ALA A 137 -4.28 -10.24 -41.55
C ALA A 137 -4.64 -9.77 -42.97
N SER A 138 -5.75 -10.26 -43.55
CA SER A 138 -6.17 -9.84 -44.88
C SER A 138 -6.59 -8.36 -44.93
N LEU A 139 -7.25 -7.86 -43.88
CA LEU A 139 -7.58 -6.44 -43.76
C LEU A 139 -6.32 -5.57 -43.61
N ARG A 140 -5.31 -6.03 -42.86
CA ARG A 140 -4.01 -5.33 -42.73
C ARG A 140 -3.23 -5.33 -44.04
N GLU A 141 -3.22 -6.43 -44.78
CA GLU A 141 -2.57 -6.51 -46.10
C GLU A 141 -3.29 -5.64 -47.13
N ALA A 142 -4.62 -5.64 -47.13
CA ALA A 142 -5.43 -4.75 -47.97
C ALA A 142 -5.20 -3.27 -47.63
N GLU A 143 -5.07 -2.94 -46.35
CA GLU A 143 -4.75 -1.59 -45.89
C GLU A 143 -3.32 -1.17 -46.29
N ALA A 144 -2.35 -2.07 -46.13
CA ALA A 144 -0.96 -1.85 -46.55
C ALA A 144 -0.84 -1.65 -48.07
N ALA A 145 -1.56 -2.45 -48.87
CA ALA A 145 -1.64 -2.29 -50.32
C ALA A 145 -2.30 -0.95 -50.72
N ARG A 146 -3.31 -0.51 -49.95
CA ARG A 146 -3.96 0.80 -50.15
C ARG A 146 -3.03 1.96 -49.82
N ILE A 147 -2.19 1.83 -48.79
CA ILE A 147 -1.17 2.81 -48.40
C ILE A 147 -0.05 2.86 -49.47
N ALA A 148 0.40 1.71 -49.98
CA ALA A 148 1.41 1.63 -51.03
C ALA A 148 0.97 2.25 -52.36
N ARG A 149 -0.33 2.17 -52.68
CA ARG A 149 -0.90 2.71 -53.93
C ARG A 149 -1.02 4.25 -53.93
N ASN A 150 -0.91 4.90 -52.76
CA ASN A 150 -0.98 6.36 -52.66
C ASN A 150 0.03 6.94 -51.66
N PRO A 151 1.33 6.96 -51.98
CA PRO A 151 2.39 7.49 -51.11
C PRO A 151 2.34 9.02 -50.93
N ARG A 152 1.38 9.71 -51.58
CA ARG A 152 1.27 11.18 -51.58
C ARG A 152 0.36 11.74 -50.48
N ARG A 153 -0.28 10.90 -49.68
CA ARG A 153 -0.90 11.36 -48.42
C ARG A 153 0.24 11.56 -47.43
N LYS A 154 0.73 12.79 -47.34
CA LYS A 154 1.80 13.22 -46.43
C LYS A 154 1.59 12.57 -45.07
N ALA A 155 2.53 11.72 -44.65
CA ALA A 155 2.57 11.21 -43.28
C ALA A 155 2.50 12.42 -42.35
N ILE A 156 1.50 12.44 -41.47
CA ILE A 156 1.35 13.47 -40.44
C ILE A 156 2.61 13.34 -39.59
N LYS A 157 3.56 14.25 -39.79
CA LYS A 157 4.71 14.41 -38.91
C LYS A 157 4.15 15.01 -37.63
N PHE A 158 3.94 14.18 -36.62
CA PHE A 158 3.69 14.70 -35.28
C PHE A 158 4.98 15.35 -34.82
N GLU A 159 4.95 16.68 -34.67
CA GLU A 159 5.94 17.36 -33.85
C GLU A 159 5.74 16.85 -32.42
N ASN A 160 6.81 16.33 -31.81
CA ASN A 160 6.78 15.84 -30.43
C ASN A 160 6.73 17.02 -29.45
N ASN A 161 5.69 17.85 -29.55
CA ASN A 161 5.37 18.91 -28.61
C ASN A 161 4.42 18.38 -27.53
N PHE A 162 4.59 17.11 -27.13
CA PHE A 162 3.81 16.54 -26.04
C PHE A 162 4.34 17.13 -24.73
N GLN A 163 3.53 17.96 -24.08
CA GLN A 163 3.74 18.29 -22.67
C GLN A 163 3.66 16.99 -21.88
N THR A 164 4.65 16.73 -21.04
CA THR A 164 4.63 15.57 -20.12
C THR A 164 3.33 15.62 -19.31
N ASN A 165 2.70 14.46 -19.16
CA ASN A 165 1.48 14.37 -18.35
C ASN A 165 1.82 14.86 -16.93
N ARG A 166 1.22 15.99 -16.52
CA ARG A 166 1.43 16.63 -15.22
C ARG A 166 1.20 15.66 -14.05
N ASN A 167 0.35 14.64 -14.23
CA ASN A 167 0.09 13.59 -13.25
C ASN A 167 1.23 12.57 -13.12
N ARG A 168 2.25 12.62 -13.99
CA ARG A 168 3.46 11.81 -13.92
C ARG A 168 4.57 12.47 -13.10
N GLU A 169 4.46 13.77 -12.83
CA GLU A 169 5.40 14.53 -11.99
C GLU A 169 5.11 14.41 -10.48
N GLN A 170 4.05 13.69 -10.11
CA GLN A 170 3.92 13.21 -8.74
C GLN A 170 4.88 12.03 -8.59
N GLU A 171 6.15 12.34 -8.31
CA GLU A 171 7.10 11.35 -7.83
C GLU A 171 6.53 10.74 -6.54
N GLU A 172 6.06 9.50 -6.65
CA GLU A 172 5.81 8.66 -5.49
C GLU A 172 7.10 8.65 -4.65
N PRO A 173 7.06 9.00 -3.35
CA PRO A 173 8.26 9.27 -2.55
C PRO A 173 9.15 8.04 -2.27
N LEU A 174 8.87 6.91 -2.91
CA LEU A 174 9.43 5.60 -2.64
C LEU A 174 10.00 4.91 -3.91
N VAL A 175 10.25 5.65 -4.99
CA VAL A 175 10.86 5.09 -6.20
C VAL A 175 12.38 5.27 -6.15
N ALA A 176 13.10 4.20 -5.83
CA ALA A 176 14.56 4.17 -5.97
C ALA A 176 14.96 3.86 -7.42
N HIS A 177 15.66 4.80 -8.05
CA HIS A 177 16.20 4.63 -9.40
C HIS A 177 17.61 4.00 -9.43
N SER A 178 18.25 3.80 -8.27
CA SER A 178 19.58 3.21 -8.13
C SER A 178 19.63 2.21 -6.98
N LEU A 179 20.59 1.28 -7.02
CA LEU A 179 20.77 0.27 -5.97
C LEU A 179 21.04 0.91 -4.61
N ASP A 180 21.83 1.98 -4.56
CA ASP A 180 22.12 2.70 -3.31
C ASP A 180 20.86 3.39 -2.77
N ALA A 181 20.05 4.03 -3.63
CA ALA A 181 18.77 4.61 -3.21
C ALA A 181 17.79 3.53 -2.71
N ALA A 182 17.81 2.33 -3.30
CA ALA A 182 16.98 1.22 -2.85
C ALA A 182 17.43 0.67 -1.49
N LEU A 183 18.74 0.66 -1.22
CA LEU A 183 19.30 0.27 0.07
C LEU A 183 19.00 1.28 1.18
N ASP A 184 18.96 2.57 0.84
CA ASP A 184 18.57 3.64 1.76
C ASP A 184 17.07 3.57 2.09
N LEU A 185 16.20 3.35 1.08
CA LEU A 185 14.76 3.16 1.31
C LEU A 185 14.44 1.91 2.12
N LEU A 186 15.20 0.82 1.95
CA LEU A 186 15.01 -0.43 2.69
C LEU A 186 15.60 -0.37 4.12
N GLY A 187 16.30 0.72 4.48
CA GLY A 187 16.99 0.85 5.75
C GLY A 187 18.17 -0.11 5.93
N VAL A 188 18.53 -0.88 4.89
CA VAL A 188 19.60 -1.90 4.94
C VAL A 188 20.99 -1.26 4.90
N GLY A 189 21.10 -0.03 4.38
CA GLY A 189 22.32 0.81 4.45
C GLY A 189 22.31 1.89 5.53
N GLY A 190 21.20 2.01 6.27
CA GLY A 190 20.84 3.18 7.09
C GLY A 190 20.99 3.02 8.60
N ASP A 191 21.45 1.88 9.11
CA ASP A 191 21.85 1.71 10.52
C ASP A 191 23.25 2.32 10.80
N LYS A 192 23.51 3.49 10.22
CA LYS A 192 24.65 4.31 10.61
C LYS A 192 24.25 5.01 11.91
N GLU A 193 24.69 4.41 13.02
CA GLU A 193 24.92 5.04 14.33
C GLU A 193 23.77 5.06 15.35
N LEU A 194 23.05 3.95 15.53
CA LEU A 194 22.68 3.60 16.90
C LEU A 194 23.98 3.40 17.69
N GLU A 195 24.36 4.45 18.42
CA GLU A 195 25.65 4.65 19.06
C GLU A 195 26.11 3.38 19.77
N ARG A 196 27.04 2.65 19.15
CA ARG A 196 27.46 1.31 19.59
C ARG A 196 28.29 1.33 20.89
N HIS A 197 28.59 2.52 21.40
CA HIS A 197 29.42 2.74 22.57
C HIS A 197 28.57 3.13 23.79
N PRO A 198 28.48 2.26 24.81
CA PRO A 198 27.74 2.57 26.03
C PRO A 198 28.29 3.80 26.75
N GLU A 199 29.60 4.08 26.64
CA GLU A 199 30.25 5.23 27.27
C GLU A 199 29.76 6.57 26.70
N ARG A 200 29.50 6.64 25.39
CA ARG A 200 28.99 7.87 24.78
C ARG A 200 27.50 8.07 25.02
N ARG A 201 26.73 6.99 25.12
CA ARG A 201 25.32 7.06 25.55
C ARG A 201 25.20 7.56 26.97
N MET A 202 26.09 7.13 27.86
CA MET A 202 26.15 7.64 29.22
C MET A 202 26.48 9.13 29.25
N LYS A 203 27.40 9.60 28.40
CA LYS A 203 27.72 11.03 28.28
C LYS A 203 26.55 11.85 27.70
N ALA A 204 25.87 11.33 26.69
CA ALA A 204 24.68 11.96 26.10
C ALA A 204 23.51 12.00 27.11
N ALA A 205 23.26 10.89 27.81
CA ALA A 205 22.28 10.80 28.88
C ALA A 205 22.64 11.74 30.05
N TYR A 206 23.91 11.84 30.42
CA TYR A 206 24.38 12.77 31.45
C TYR A 206 24.17 14.23 31.04
N LYS A 207 24.49 14.59 29.79
CA LYS A 207 24.23 15.94 29.27
C LYS A 207 22.73 16.26 29.18
N ALA A 208 21.90 15.30 28.78
CA ALA A 208 20.45 15.44 28.80
C ALA A 208 19.93 15.63 30.22
N PHE A 209 20.45 14.86 31.17
CA PHE A 209 20.16 14.99 32.59
C PHE A 209 20.58 16.36 33.16
N GLU A 210 21.77 16.87 32.81
CA GLU A 210 22.23 18.20 33.20
C GLU A 210 21.32 19.31 32.67
N ASN A 211 20.85 19.18 31.43
CA ASN A 211 19.90 20.14 30.85
C ASN A 211 18.55 20.11 31.58
N THR A 212 18.03 18.93 31.91
CA THR A 212 16.78 18.79 32.70
C THR A 212 16.95 19.29 34.13
N GLU A 213 18.09 19.01 34.75
CA GLU A 213 18.44 19.56 36.06
C GLU A 213 18.49 21.09 36.01
N HIS A 214 19.03 21.67 34.95
CA HIS A 214 19.10 23.12 34.79
C HIS A 214 17.72 23.76 34.61
N THR A 215 16.83 23.16 33.83
CA THR A 215 15.45 23.65 33.68
C THR A 215 14.66 23.55 34.98
N MET A 216 14.78 22.43 35.68
CA MET A 216 14.12 22.22 36.96
C MET A 216 14.72 23.12 38.05
N LEU A 217 16.03 23.40 38.01
CA LEU A 217 16.70 24.30 38.94
C LEU A 217 16.15 25.73 38.86
N LEU A 218 15.79 26.20 37.66
CA LEU A 218 15.16 27.50 37.49
C LEU A 218 13.76 27.52 38.12
N GLN A 219 12.95 26.49 37.89
CA GLN A 219 11.61 26.35 38.49
C GLN A 219 11.69 26.28 40.03
N VAL A 220 12.60 25.47 40.58
CA VAL A 220 12.76 25.33 42.03
C VAL A 220 13.26 26.65 42.68
N LYS A 221 14.04 27.47 41.94
CA LYS A 221 14.45 28.80 42.42
C LYS A 221 13.29 29.80 42.45
N GLU A 222 12.36 29.71 41.50
CA GLU A 222 11.14 30.52 41.47
C GLU A 222 10.20 30.12 42.61
N ASP A 223 9.98 28.82 42.80
CA ASP A 223 9.07 28.29 43.83
C ASP A 223 9.59 28.48 45.26
N TYR A 224 10.92 28.45 45.44
CA TYR A 224 11.56 28.54 46.76
C TYR A 224 12.68 29.57 46.76
N PRO A 225 12.39 30.88 46.78
CA PRO A 225 13.42 31.92 46.85
C PRO A 225 14.17 31.86 48.20
N GLY A 226 15.50 32.02 48.17
CA GLY A 226 16.33 32.13 49.39
C GLY A 226 17.01 30.84 49.88
N LEU A 227 16.87 29.71 49.18
CA LEU A 227 17.60 28.48 49.50
C LEU A 227 19.04 28.51 48.96
N LYS A 228 19.93 27.74 49.61
CA LYS A 228 21.32 27.57 49.13
C LYS A 228 21.35 26.59 47.95
N LEU A 229 22.35 26.76 47.06
CA LEU A 229 22.55 25.88 45.89
C LEU A 229 22.59 24.38 46.24
N SER A 230 23.14 24.03 47.40
CA SER A 230 23.17 22.64 47.89
C SER A 230 21.77 22.09 48.22
N GLN A 231 20.88 22.92 48.74
CA GLN A 231 19.50 22.56 49.08
C GLN A 231 18.64 22.43 47.82
N TYR A 232 18.83 23.31 46.83
CA TYR A 232 18.19 23.17 45.54
C TYR A 232 18.54 21.86 44.83
N LYS A 233 19.83 21.47 44.84
CA LYS A 233 20.29 20.18 44.29
C LYS A 233 19.70 18.98 45.03
N LEU A 234 19.49 19.08 46.34
CA LEU A 234 18.84 18.03 47.12
C LEU A 234 17.36 17.90 46.72
N LYS A 235 16.65 19.03 46.62
CA LYS A 235 15.24 19.05 46.22
C LYS A 235 15.02 18.52 44.80
N LEU A 236 15.94 18.84 43.89
CA LEU A 236 15.97 18.28 42.53
C LEU A 236 16.13 16.76 42.53
N ARG A 237 17.10 16.23 43.29
CA ARG A 237 17.29 14.78 43.42
C ARG A 237 16.08 14.08 44.00
N GLU A 238 15.40 14.70 44.97
CA GLU A 238 14.13 14.16 45.48
C GLU A 238 13.09 14.13 44.37
N MET A 239 12.87 15.26 43.69
CA MET A 239 11.87 15.37 42.62
C MET A 239 12.11 14.38 41.47
N VAL A 240 13.35 14.23 41.02
CA VAL A 240 13.73 13.26 39.97
C VAL A 240 13.62 11.82 40.45
N ARG A 241 13.85 11.52 41.73
CA ARG A 241 13.74 10.16 42.27
C ARG A 241 12.29 9.68 42.38
N TRP A 242 11.34 10.61 42.51
CA TRP A 242 9.92 10.31 42.62
C TRP A 242 9.17 10.32 41.28
N HIS A 243 9.86 10.58 40.17
CA HIS A 243 9.38 10.45 38.80
C HIS A 243 10.02 9.24 38.11
#